data_AF-A0A496UQ85-F1
#
_entry.id   AF-A0A496UQ85-F1
#
_cell.length_a   1.000
_cell.length_b   1.000
_cell.length_c   1.000
_cell.angle_alpha   90.00
_cell.angle_beta   90.00
_cell.angle_gamma   90.00
#
_symmetry.space_group_name_H-M   'P 1'
#
loop_
_entity.id
_entity.type
_entity.pdbx_description
1 polymer ?
#
loop_
_entity_poly.entity_id
_entity_poly.type
_entity_poly.pdbx_seq_one_letter_code
_entity_poly.pdbx_strand_id
1 'polypeptide(L)'
;MREIPKASSGRNWRPSLATSRSLLAGLLVTAGLPPYPWTGLLVVAGLVLLFATLRSADRPGRCAWLFGLAHQTSLLYWLFLLDPAKSIPSRALVPVQAALAIVYVSVFYLGFGWAWGRLRGRLGQGPALLLLPVLWTVMEHLRAGGEMGFPWCLSGGAVLDTPLFPLVRAAGELGVGTALAFTALPVIILWPGIREGLPRLFRGLALAGTVVVWSLLVVGALVTPAPPPPLAVPGTAPAPLRSQPLSVAAVQANVALADKWVDAKIDSTKLPYAALTARAAESGAEFVVWAETALPAYVRYDPALLDWTRQVVSTAGVNLYTGFPDAERSPEGVLTRYNSSGLFSTGGHLRARYPKHHLLPIGEAMPFTSVLPFLAQLDVGQAEWTPGPRPVPMTIATPEGGFPFSGLICFESAFAWLARSAVVDGARCLVVITNDGWFGESAGPRQHAALARIRAAECDVPLIRCANNGISLISDRRGRVVDSLGLGRRGYVAAAVTPGPAATPFVRWGNQPLFAFLVVWTVLVVVFGRAGEPGKEIR
;
A
#
# COMPACT_ATOMS: atom_id res chain seq x y z
N MET A 1 -11.60 58.71 37.41
CA MET A 1 -11.69 57.99 36.12
C MET A 1 -10.47 57.08 36.03
N ARG A 2 -10.69 55.76 35.97
CA ARG A 2 -9.60 54.77 35.85
C ARG A 2 -9.13 54.75 34.41
N GLU A 3 -7.83 54.92 34.18
CA GLU A 3 -7.22 54.76 32.87
C GLU A 3 -7.35 53.30 32.42
N ILE A 4 -7.94 53.12 31.24
CA ILE A 4 -8.04 51.84 30.55
C ILE A 4 -6.67 51.57 29.88
N PRO A 5 -5.99 50.44 30.13
CA PRO A 5 -4.76 50.13 29.43
C PRO A 5 -5.05 49.93 27.95
N LYS A 6 -4.37 50.71 27.10
CA LYS A 6 -4.37 50.51 25.64
C LYS A 6 -3.95 49.08 25.34
N ALA A 7 -4.84 48.34 24.68
CA ALA A 7 -4.57 47.02 24.13
C ALA A 7 -3.28 47.07 23.28
N SER A 8 -2.29 46.26 23.66
CA SER A 8 -1.06 46.12 22.90
C SER A 8 -1.36 45.45 21.55
N SER A 9 -1.04 46.23 20.51
CA SER A 9 -0.70 45.88 19.13
C SER A 9 -0.77 44.39 18.72
N GLY A 10 -1.52 44.16 17.64
CA GLY A 10 -1.69 42.88 16.97
C GLY A 10 -0.42 42.05 16.84
N ARG A 11 -0.51 40.83 17.38
CA ARG A 11 0.45 39.76 17.14
C ARG A 11 0.34 39.37 15.66
N ASN A 12 1.16 39.98 14.80
CA ASN A 12 1.30 39.56 13.41
C ASN A 12 1.53 38.04 13.38
N TRP A 13 0.55 37.29 12.86
CA TRP A 13 0.56 35.83 12.80
C TRP A 13 1.48 35.36 11.68
N ARG A 14 2.77 35.70 11.76
CA ARG A 14 3.78 35.17 10.85
C ARG A 14 4.19 33.78 11.36
N PRO A 15 4.01 32.71 10.57
CA PRO A 15 4.46 31.39 10.98
C PRO A 15 5.97 31.43 11.24
N SER A 16 6.41 30.73 12.29
CA SER A 16 7.84 30.61 12.58
C SER A 16 8.56 29.95 11.40
N LEU A 17 9.87 30.23 11.22
CA LEU A 17 10.66 29.61 10.15
C LEU A 17 10.58 28.07 10.20
N ALA A 18 10.56 27.47 11.40
CA ALA A 18 10.40 26.03 11.59
C ALA A 18 9.03 25.52 11.12
N THR A 19 7.97 26.30 11.34
CA THR A 19 6.62 26.01 10.82
C THR A 19 6.64 25.98 9.30
N SER A 20 7.14 27.04 8.64
CA SER A 20 7.18 27.12 7.18
C SER A 20 8.02 26.00 6.56
N ARG A 21 9.18 25.69 7.15
CA ARG A 21 10.03 24.58 6.68
C ARG A 21 9.37 23.21 6.85
N SER A 22 8.64 22.99 7.95
CA SER A 22 7.93 21.73 8.17
C SER A 22 6.81 21.52 7.14
N LEU A 23 6.02 22.56 6.87
CA LEU A 23 4.96 22.51 5.87
C LEU A 23 5.54 22.27 4.47
N LEU A 24 6.58 23.04 4.08
CA LEU A 24 7.25 22.88 2.80
C LEU A 24 7.87 21.48 2.64
N ALA A 25 8.53 20.96 3.67
CA ALA A 25 9.07 19.60 3.66
C ALA A 25 7.97 18.56 3.40
N GLY A 26 6.79 18.71 4.00
CA GLY A 26 5.66 17.81 3.78
C GLY A 26 5.16 17.84 2.35
N LEU A 27 5.03 19.04 1.77
CA LEU A 27 4.63 19.22 0.37
C LEU A 27 5.67 18.63 -0.61
N LEU A 28 6.96 18.81 -0.34
CA LEU A 28 8.04 18.22 -1.15
C LEU A 28 8.00 16.69 -1.14
N VAL A 29 7.77 16.08 0.02
CA VAL A 29 7.61 14.61 0.11
C VAL A 29 6.40 14.13 -0.69
N THR A 30 5.25 14.80 -0.59
CA THR A 30 4.08 14.44 -1.41
C THR A 30 4.36 14.58 -2.91
N ALA A 31 4.99 15.68 -3.33
CA ALA A 31 5.28 15.93 -4.74
C ALA A 31 6.25 14.90 -5.35
N GLY A 32 7.09 14.25 -4.52
CA GLY A 32 8.00 13.19 -4.93
C GLY A 32 7.39 11.79 -4.96
N LEU A 33 6.12 11.62 -4.60
CA LEU A 33 5.42 10.34 -4.59
C LEU A 33 4.43 10.23 -5.76
N PRO A 34 3.95 9.01 -6.07
CA PRO A 34 2.90 8.82 -7.06
C PRO A 34 1.71 9.79 -6.85
N PRO A 35 1.11 10.32 -7.93
CA PRO A 35 1.22 9.83 -9.31
C PRO A 35 2.25 10.54 -10.19
N TYR A 36 3.11 11.38 -9.63
CA TYR A 36 4.06 12.19 -10.43
C TYR A 36 5.33 11.38 -10.74
N PRO A 37 5.61 11.07 -12.02
CA PRO A 37 6.81 10.33 -12.37
C PRO A 37 8.05 11.24 -12.27
N TRP A 38 9.23 10.64 -12.05
CA TRP A 38 10.54 11.32 -12.07
C TRP A 38 10.77 12.39 -10.98
N THR A 39 9.83 12.62 -10.07
CA THR A 39 9.96 13.60 -8.99
C THR A 39 10.52 13.03 -7.69
N GLY A 40 10.91 11.75 -7.68
CA GLY A 40 11.34 11.03 -6.46
C GLY A 40 12.44 11.70 -5.63
N LEU A 41 13.31 12.50 -6.25
CA LEU A 41 14.34 13.28 -5.54
C LEU A 41 13.75 14.32 -4.57
N LEU A 42 12.51 14.78 -4.79
CA LEU A 42 11.81 15.69 -3.89
C LEU A 42 11.53 15.06 -2.52
N VAL A 43 11.41 13.73 -2.43
CA VAL A 43 11.31 13.04 -1.14
C VAL A 43 12.58 13.23 -0.33
N VAL A 44 13.76 13.06 -0.95
CA VAL A 44 15.05 13.30 -0.27
C VAL A 44 15.17 14.77 0.14
N ALA A 45 14.82 15.71 -0.73
CA ALA A 45 14.85 17.14 -0.41
C ALA A 45 13.92 17.49 0.78
N GLY A 46 12.72 16.92 0.81
CA GLY A 46 11.77 17.08 1.90
C GLY A 46 12.28 16.47 3.21
N LEU A 47 12.88 15.27 3.18
CA LEU A 47 13.48 14.63 4.35
C LEU A 47 14.68 15.43 4.89
N VAL A 48 15.54 15.95 4.01
CA VAL A 48 16.65 16.85 4.36
C VAL A 48 16.13 18.08 5.11
N LEU A 49 15.10 18.73 4.56
CA LEU A 49 14.50 19.93 5.15
C LEU A 49 13.80 19.62 6.50
N LEU A 50 13.10 18.49 6.59
CA LEU A 50 12.46 18.04 7.83
C LEU A 50 13.50 17.79 8.92
N PHE A 51 14.51 16.98 8.64
CA PHE A 51 15.53 16.61 9.63
C PHE A 51 16.34 17.83 10.09
N ALA A 52 16.69 18.74 9.18
CA ALA A 52 17.31 20.02 9.53
C ALA A 52 16.40 20.86 10.45
N THR A 53 15.09 20.87 10.18
CA THR A 53 14.11 21.58 11.01
C THR A 53 13.97 20.97 12.40
N LEU A 54 13.91 19.63 12.50
CA LEU A 54 13.80 18.93 13.78
C LEU A 54 15.04 19.10 14.67
N ARG A 55 16.22 19.27 14.06
CA ARG A 55 17.46 19.55 14.81
C ARG A 55 17.38 20.87 15.58
N SER A 56 16.88 21.93 14.95
CA SER A 56 16.80 23.27 15.56
C SER A 56 15.47 23.59 16.24
N ALA A 57 14.47 22.72 16.16
CA ALA A 57 13.14 23.00 16.70
C ALA A 57 13.06 22.80 18.22
N ASP A 58 12.50 23.79 18.93
CA ASP A 58 12.18 23.64 20.36
C ASP A 58 11.18 22.50 20.59
N ARG A 59 10.15 22.45 19.74
CA ARG A 59 9.06 21.46 19.78
C ARG A 59 9.08 20.58 18.52
N PRO A 60 9.97 19.58 18.43
CA PRO A 60 10.13 18.76 17.23
C PRO A 60 8.89 17.91 16.93
N GLY A 61 8.18 17.43 17.96
CA GLY A 61 6.90 16.74 17.78
C GLY A 61 5.88 17.60 17.03
N ARG A 62 5.77 18.89 17.36
CA ARG A 62 4.89 19.83 16.65
C ARG A 62 5.35 20.06 15.20
N CYS A 63 6.65 20.19 14.96
CA CYS A 63 7.18 20.37 13.61
C CYS A 63 6.92 19.14 12.74
N ALA A 64 7.17 17.95 13.26
CA ALA A 64 6.87 16.69 12.56
C ALA A 64 5.36 16.47 12.37
N TRP A 65 4.51 16.85 13.33
CA TRP A 65 3.05 16.85 13.15
C TRP A 65 2.62 17.77 12.01
N LEU A 66 3.15 19.00 11.95
CA LEU A 66 2.81 19.95 10.87
C LEU A 66 3.31 19.48 9.51
N PHE A 67 4.49 18.87 9.46
CA PHE A 67 4.97 18.15 8.28
C PHE A 67 3.99 17.04 7.88
N GLY A 68 3.57 16.21 8.84
CA GLY A 68 2.62 15.12 8.63
C GLY A 68 1.29 15.63 8.08
N LEU A 69 0.73 16.70 8.67
CA LEU A 69 -0.49 17.33 8.16
C LEU A 69 -0.32 17.82 6.73
N ALA A 70 0.73 18.60 6.43
CA ALA A 70 0.94 19.11 5.08
C ALA A 70 1.09 17.97 4.06
N HIS A 71 1.87 16.96 4.41
CA HIS A 71 2.10 15.78 3.58
C HIS A 71 0.80 14.99 3.37
N GLN A 72 0.13 14.57 4.45
CA GLN A 72 -1.05 13.72 4.38
C GLN A 72 -2.27 14.44 3.79
N THR A 73 -2.47 15.74 4.09
CA THR A 73 -3.53 16.52 3.46
C THR A 73 -3.31 16.64 1.95
N SER A 74 -2.09 16.91 1.50
CA SER A 74 -1.80 17.03 0.06
C SER A 74 -1.78 15.67 -0.66
N LEU A 75 -1.38 14.59 0.02
CA LEU A 75 -1.35 13.24 -0.54
C LEU A 75 -2.76 12.63 -0.66
N LEU A 76 -3.60 12.86 0.36
CA LEU A 76 -4.91 12.24 0.53
C LEU A 76 -6.07 13.23 0.32
N TYR A 77 -5.84 14.35 -0.37
CA TYR A 77 -6.88 15.35 -0.63
C TYR A 77 -8.12 14.74 -1.32
N TRP A 78 -7.91 13.65 -2.08
CA TRP A 78 -8.97 12.90 -2.74
C TRP A 78 -9.96 12.26 -1.77
N LEU A 79 -9.64 12.09 -0.48
CA LEU A 79 -10.59 11.64 0.54
C LEU A 79 -11.78 12.60 0.69
N PHE A 80 -11.56 13.91 0.45
CA PHE A 80 -12.63 14.91 0.46
C PHE A 80 -13.53 14.83 -0.78
N LEU A 81 -13.07 14.13 -1.82
CA LEU A 81 -13.76 14.00 -3.11
C LEU A 81 -14.47 12.66 -3.25
N LEU A 82 -14.48 11.83 -2.20
CA LEU A 82 -15.13 10.52 -2.27
C LEU A 82 -16.61 10.70 -2.57
N ASP A 83 -17.12 10.00 -3.59
CA ASP A 83 -18.56 9.91 -3.80
C ASP A 83 -19.10 8.92 -2.77
N PRO A 84 -19.90 9.36 -1.78
CA PRO A 84 -20.44 8.44 -0.80
C PRO A 84 -21.33 7.43 -1.48
N ALA A 85 -21.13 6.14 -1.17
CA ALA A 85 -22.18 5.18 -1.42
C ALA A 85 -23.45 5.59 -0.67
N LYS A 86 -24.57 4.98 -1.06
CA LYS A 86 -25.84 5.05 -0.32
C LYS A 86 -25.70 4.71 1.18
N SER A 87 -24.59 4.09 1.60
CA SER A 87 -24.30 3.70 2.99
C SER A 87 -23.73 4.81 3.88
N ILE A 88 -23.14 5.90 3.33
CA ILE A 88 -22.75 7.04 4.16
C ILE A 88 -24.00 7.90 4.38
N PRO A 89 -24.49 8.08 5.63
CA PRO A 89 -25.79 8.69 5.92
C PRO A 89 -25.95 10.10 5.34
N SER A 90 -24.85 10.82 5.15
CA SER A 90 -24.86 12.11 4.46
C SER A 90 -23.51 12.42 3.80
N ARG A 91 -23.57 13.09 2.63
CA ARG A 91 -22.41 13.73 1.99
C ARG A 91 -21.65 14.68 2.92
N ALA A 92 -22.31 15.19 3.97
CA ALA A 92 -21.72 16.09 4.96
C ALA A 92 -20.69 15.40 5.88
N LEU A 93 -20.71 14.07 6.03
CA LEU A 93 -19.75 13.33 6.86
C LEU A 93 -18.41 13.08 6.16
N VAL A 94 -18.36 13.10 4.83
CA VAL A 94 -17.15 12.81 4.04
C VAL A 94 -15.98 13.72 4.44
N PRO A 95 -16.13 15.07 4.54
CA PRO A 95 -15.03 15.92 4.96
C PRO A 95 -14.54 15.66 6.38
N VAL A 96 -15.44 15.24 7.29
CA VAL A 96 -15.09 14.93 8.67
C VAL A 96 -14.27 13.64 8.72
N GLN A 97 -14.73 12.58 8.05
CA GLN A 97 -14.00 11.31 7.96
C GLN A 97 -12.63 11.49 7.28
N ALA A 98 -12.57 12.26 6.19
CA ALA A 98 -11.32 12.61 5.52
C ALA A 98 -10.34 13.35 6.46
N ALA A 99 -10.83 14.35 7.19
CA ALA A 99 -10.01 15.08 8.16
C ALA A 99 -9.54 14.17 9.30
N LEU A 100 -10.40 13.30 9.83
CA LEU A 100 -10.03 12.33 10.87
C LEU A 100 -8.97 11.34 10.39
N ALA A 101 -9.10 10.81 9.17
CA ALA A 101 -8.09 9.92 8.59
C ALA A 101 -6.74 10.64 8.44
N ILE A 102 -6.73 11.87 7.92
CA ILE A 102 -5.51 12.69 7.80
C ILE A 102 -4.88 12.95 9.18
N VAL A 103 -5.68 13.30 10.17
CA VAL A 103 -5.23 13.52 11.55
C VAL A 103 -4.64 12.24 12.13
N TYR A 104 -5.34 11.11 11.99
CA TYR A 104 -4.88 9.79 12.42
C TYR A 104 -3.51 9.45 11.84
N VAL A 105 -3.35 9.54 10.52
CA VAL A 105 -2.07 9.23 9.86
C VAL A 105 -0.98 10.24 10.29
N SER A 106 -1.35 11.49 10.55
CA SER A 106 -0.43 12.53 11.02
C SER A 106 0.11 12.28 12.43
N VAL A 107 -0.59 11.50 13.27
CA VAL A 107 -0.14 11.11 14.63
C VAL A 107 1.18 10.36 14.60
N PHE A 108 1.41 9.51 13.59
CA PHE A 108 2.66 8.76 13.45
C PHE A 108 3.87 9.71 13.33
N TYR A 109 3.72 10.83 12.61
CA TYR A 109 4.78 11.84 12.47
C TYR A 109 5.03 12.61 13.78
N LEU A 110 4.00 12.85 14.58
CA LEU A 110 4.19 13.40 15.93
C LEU A 110 4.93 12.45 16.84
N GLY A 111 4.57 11.16 16.83
CA GLY A 111 5.30 10.13 17.57
C GLY A 111 6.77 10.11 17.18
N PHE A 112 7.06 10.16 15.88
CA PHE A 112 8.41 10.30 15.32
C PHE A 112 9.16 11.54 15.84
N GLY A 113 8.57 12.74 15.71
CA GLY A 113 9.21 13.99 16.16
C GLY A 113 9.36 14.07 17.69
N TRP A 114 8.43 13.49 18.44
CA TRP A 114 8.52 13.38 19.89
C TRP A 114 9.63 12.41 20.32
N ALA A 115 9.70 11.23 19.71
CA ALA A 115 10.74 10.23 19.97
C ALA A 115 12.14 10.80 19.67
N TRP A 116 12.27 11.52 18.56
CA TRP A 116 13.47 12.32 18.25
C TRP A 116 13.81 13.31 19.37
N GLY A 117 12.82 14.09 19.83
CA GLY A 117 13.00 15.05 20.92
C GLY A 117 13.46 14.41 22.23
N ARG A 118 13.05 13.18 22.52
CA ARG A 118 13.52 12.40 23.68
C ARG A 118 14.93 11.86 23.47
N LEU A 119 15.23 11.34 22.29
CA LEU A 119 16.56 10.81 21.96
C LEU A 119 17.62 11.90 22.00
N ARG A 120 17.37 13.07 21.41
CA ARG A 120 18.32 14.19 21.47
C ARG A 120 18.58 14.68 22.89
N GLY A 121 17.59 14.63 23.77
CA GLY A 121 17.75 15.02 25.17
C GLY A 121 18.56 14.03 25.98
N ARG A 122 18.54 12.74 25.61
CA ARG A 122 19.28 11.67 26.30
C ARG A 122 20.69 11.43 25.74
N LEU A 123 20.85 11.49 24.43
CA LEU A 123 22.07 11.10 23.71
C LEU A 123 22.86 12.29 23.13
N GLY A 124 22.32 13.51 23.24
CA GLY A 124 22.88 14.68 22.56
C GLY A 124 22.44 14.79 21.09
N GLN A 125 22.72 15.93 20.46
CA GLN A 125 22.28 16.20 19.07
C GLN A 125 22.95 15.28 18.04
N GLY A 126 24.25 15.00 18.19
CA GLY A 126 25.04 14.27 17.19
C GLY A 126 24.56 12.81 17.02
N PRO A 127 24.61 11.99 18.07
CA PRO A 127 24.15 10.59 18.01
C PRO A 127 22.67 10.50 17.69
N ALA A 128 21.84 11.39 18.26
CA ALA A 128 20.44 11.41 17.91
C ALA A 128 20.25 11.59 16.40
N LEU A 129 20.94 12.56 15.76
CA LEU A 129 20.82 12.85 14.31
C LEU A 129 20.99 11.60 13.45
N LEU A 130 21.95 10.74 13.81
CA LEU A 130 22.22 9.47 13.11
C LEU A 130 21.10 8.44 13.27
N LEU A 131 20.21 8.59 14.26
CA LEU A 131 19.05 7.72 14.49
C LEU A 131 17.77 8.23 13.80
N LEU A 132 17.74 9.41 13.18
CA LEU A 132 16.53 9.89 12.47
C LEU A 132 16.02 8.92 11.38
N PRO A 133 16.87 8.34 10.51
CA PRO A 133 16.41 7.38 9.51
C PRO A 133 15.84 6.10 10.13
N VAL A 134 16.36 5.70 11.29
CA VAL A 134 15.84 4.55 12.06
C VAL A 134 14.44 4.87 12.54
N LEU A 135 14.24 6.03 13.18
CA LEU A 135 12.93 6.48 13.64
C LEU A 135 11.93 6.65 12.50
N TRP A 136 12.37 7.16 11.34
CA TRP A 136 11.55 7.27 10.14
C TRP A 136 11.08 5.88 9.67
N THR A 137 12.00 4.92 9.58
CA THR A 137 11.69 3.56 9.15
C THR A 137 10.74 2.87 10.13
N VAL A 138 10.97 3.02 11.44
CA VAL A 138 10.07 2.47 12.48
C VAL A 138 8.69 3.10 12.37
N MET A 139 8.60 4.42 12.15
CA MET A 139 7.32 5.11 11.96
C MET A 139 6.56 4.58 10.75
N GLU A 140 7.22 4.44 9.59
CA GLU A 140 6.58 3.88 8.39
C GLU A 140 6.18 2.42 8.55
N HIS A 141 6.99 1.63 9.25
CA HIS A 141 6.66 0.22 9.56
C HIS A 141 5.43 0.11 10.48
N LEU A 142 5.36 0.93 11.53
CA LEU A 142 4.20 0.95 12.44
C LEU A 142 2.94 1.44 11.74
N ARG A 143 3.07 2.43 10.84
CA ARG A 143 1.96 2.92 10.01
C ARG A 143 1.39 1.83 9.10
N ALA A 144 2.19 0.84 8.71
CA ALA A 144 1.78 -0.26 7.84
C ALA A 144 1.16 -1.47 8.59
N GLY A 145 1.14 -1.46 9.93
CA GLY A 145 0.81 -2.61 10.76
C GLY A 145 -0.56 -2.55 11.43
N GLY A 146 -1.12 -3.74 11.71
CA GLY A 146 -2.34 -3.92 12.50
C GLY A 146 -3.64 -3.60 11.73
N GLU A 147 -4.78 -3.76 12.41
CA GLU A 147 -6.12 -3.53 11.85
C GLU A 147 -6.38 -2.09 11.38
N MET A 148 -5.59 -1.13 11.88
CA MET A 148 -5.65 0.29 11.47
C MET A 148 -4.57 0.67 10.46
N GLY A 149 -3.81 -0.31 9.96
CA GLY A 149 -2.68 -0.06 9.07
C GLY A 149 -3.08 0.79 7.85
N PHE A 150 -2.28 1.80 7.53
CA PHE A 150 -2.49 2.68 6.39
C PHE A 150 -1.17 2.95 5.65
N PRO A 151 -0.59 1.96 4.95
CA PRO A 151 0.67 2.09 4.22
C PRO A 151 0.53 2.82 2.87
N TRP A 152 -0.31 3.85 2.78
CA TRP A 152 -0.53 4.58 1.53
C TRP A 152 0.70 5.43 1.19
N CYS A 153 1.30 5.16 0.01
CA CYS A 153 2.49 5.81 -0.53
C CYS A 153 3.60 6.01 0.53
N LEU A 154 4.30 4.93 0.90
CA LEU A 154 5.48 5.07 1.75
C LEU A 154 6.60 5.78 0.97
N SER A 155 7.58 6.32 1.68
CA SER A 155 8.67 7.09 1.08
C SER A 155 9.44 6.35 -0.01
N GLY A 156 9.53 5.02 0.07
CA GLY A 156 10.16 4.20 -0.96
C GLY A 156 9.40 4.11 -2.29
N GLY A 157 8.09 4.43 -2.31
CA GLY A 157 7.33 4.51 -3.55
C GLY A 157 7.84 5.58 -4.53
N ALA A 158 8.67 6.51 -4.03
CA ALA A 158 9.31 7.58 -4.80
C ALA A 158 10.21 7.11 -5.95
N VAL A 159 10.70 5.87 -5.89
CA VAL A 159 11.57 5.31 -6.93
C VAL A 159 10.80 4.61 -8.06
N LEU A 160 9.47 4.53 -7.98
CA LEU A 160 8.65 3.95 -9.05
C LEU A 160 8.96 4.65 -10.38
N ASP A 161 9.10 3.86 -11.44
CA ASP A 161 9.44 4.32 -12.78
C ASP A 161 10.82 5.03 -12.90
N THR A 162 11.71 4.86 -11.92
CA THR A 162 13.11 5.32 -11.97
C THR A 162 14.10 4.15 -12.10
N PRO A 163 15.37 4.40 -12.48
CA PRO A 163 16.42 3.37 -12.48
C PRO A 163 16.67 2.70 -11.11
N LEU A 164 16.21 3.30 -10.02
CA LEU A 164 16.32 2.75 -8.66
C LEU A 164 15.19 1.77 -8.32
N PHE A 165 14.12 1.71 -9.14
CA PHE A 165 12.97 0.84 -8.88
C PHE A 165 13.34 -0.64 -8.65
N PRO A 166 14.31 -1.25 -9.37
CA PRO A 166 14.69 -2.65 -9.13
C PRO A 166 15.15 -2.94 -7.69
N LEU A 167 15.54 -1.93 -6.90
CA LEU A 167 16.01 -2.10 -5.52
C LEU A 167 14.90 -2.52 -4.55
N VAL A 168 13.62 -2.34 -4.91
CA VAL A 168 12.50 -2.86 -4.10
C VAL A 168 12.54 -4.39 -3.96
N ARG A 169 13.24 -5.10 -4.87
CA ARG A 169 13.47 -6.56 -4.79
C ARG A 169 14.23 -6.97 -3.53
N ALA A 170 15.09 -6.10 -2.99
CA ALA A 170 15.95 -6.44 -1.86
C ALA A 170 15.19 -6.43 -0.53
N ALA A 171 14.43 -5.37 -0.28
CA ALA A 171 13.80 -5.12 1.03
C ALA A 171 12.47 -4.37 0.91
N GLY A 172 11.80 -4.44 -0.23
CA GLY A 172 10.53 -3.77 -0.47
C GLY A 172 10.61 -2.24 -0.47
N GLU A 173 9.45 -1.63 -0.58
CA GLU A 173 9.23 -0.19 -0.48
C GLU A 173 9.79 0.39 0.82
N LEU A 174 9.62 -0.31 1.95
CA LEU A 174 10.15 0.13 3.25
C LEU A 174 11.68 0.27 3.23
N GLY A 175 12.41 -0.69 2.63
CA GLY A 175 13.87 -0.66 2.58
C GLY A 175 14.41 0.47 1.70
N VAL A 176 13.76 0.75 0.58
CA VAL A 176 14.11 1.91 -0.25
C VAL A 176 13.83 3.21 0.52
N GLY A 177 12.68 3.30 1.20
CA GLY A 177 12.35 4.44 2.06
C GLY A 177 13.42 4.70 3.14
N THR A 178 13.92 3.63 3.76
CA THR A 178 15.05 3.71 4.69
C THR A 178 16.30 4.30 4.01
N ALA A 179 16.68 3.81 2.83
CA ALA A 179 17.86 4.31 2.12
C ALA A 179 17.73 5.80 1.74
N LEU A 180 16.53 6.25 1.34
CA LEU A 180 16.24 7.66 1.09
C LEU A 180 16.40 8.50 2.38
N ALA A 181 15.89 8.02 3.51
CA ALA A 181 16.07 8.69 4.80
C ALA A 181 17.54 8.74 5.25
N PHE A 182 18.31 7.66 5.03
CA PHE A 182 19.76 7.66 5.28
C PHE A 182 20.50 8.63 4.36
N THR A 183 20.05 8.81 3.13
CA THR A 183 20.65 9.77 2.18
C THR A 183 20.48 11.22 2.65
N ALA A 184 19.42 11.53 3.40
CA ALA A 184 19.24 12.86 3.96
C ALA A 184 20.37 13.27 4.93
N LEU A 185 20.97 12.32 5.66
CA LEU A 185 22.00 12.60 6.67
C LEU A 185 23.25 13.29 6.10
N PRO A 186 24.00 12.71 5.14
CA PRO A 186 25.19 13.34 4.58
C PRO A 186 24.88 14.66 3.88
N VAL A 187 23.69 14.81 3.27
CA VAL A 187 23.27 16.05 2.60
C VAL A 187 23.08 17.18 3.61
N ILE A 188 22.42 16.93 4.74
CA ILE A 188 22.24 17.93 5.81
C ILE A 188 23.58 18.36 6.39
N ILE A 189 24.54 17.43 6.51
CA ILE A 189 25.89 17.68 7.02
C ILE A 189 26.70 18.62 6.11
N LEU A 190 26.31 18.81 4.85
CA LEU A 190 26.95 19.79 3.97
C LEU A 190 26.69 21.24 4.40
N TRP A 191 25.65 21.49 5.21
CA TRP A 191 25.33 22.84 5.69
C TRP A 191 26.38 23.30 6.72
N PRO A 192 27.11 24.41 6.51
CA PRO A 192 28.23 24.82 7.39
C PRO A 192 27.90 24.85 8.88
N GLY A 193 26.79 25.47 9.28
CA GLY A 193 26.36 25.54 10.69
C GLY A 193 25.96 24.19 11.33
N ILE A 194 25.83 23.13 10.52
CA ILE A 194 25.65 21.75 11.01
C ILE A 194 27.00 21.03 11.01
N ARG A 195 27.77 21.18 9.91
CA ARG A 195 29.08 20.56 9.72
C ARG A 195 30.07 20.89 10.83
N GLU A 196 30.14 22.16 11.19
CA GLU A 196 31.11 22.68 12.18
C GLU A 196 30.78 22.20 13.60
N GLY A 197 29.49 22.03 13.90
CA GLY A 197 29.02 21.51 15.19
C GLY A 197 29.01 19.98 15.30
N LEU A 198 29.39 19.23 14.26
CA LEU A 198 29.40 17.77 14.29
C LEU A 198 30.83 17.19 14.26
N PRO A 199 31.18 16.31 15.23
CA PRO A 199 32.44 15.56 15.20
C PRO A 199 32.69 14.85 13.85
N ARG A 200 33.96 14.79 13.43
CA ARG A 200 34.37 14.10 12.19
C ARG A 200 33.87 12.65 12.15
N LEU A 201 33.91 11.96 13.29
CA LEU A 201 33.40 10.60 13.45
C LEU A 201 31.93 10.48 13.01
N PHE A 202 31.04 11.36 13.48
CA PHE A 202 29.61 11.29 13.14
C PHE A 202 29.34 11.59 11.67
N ARG A 203 30.15 12.45 11.04
CA ARG A 203 30.09 12.68 9.59
C ARG A 203 30.50 11.45 8.81
N GLY A 204 31.57 10.79 9.23
CA GLY A 204 32.01 9.51 8.65
C GLY A 204 30.96 8.41 8.81
N LEU A 205 30.37 8.29 10.00
CA LEU A 205 29.28 7.35 10.26
C LEU A 205 28.09 7.62 9.34
N ALA A 206 27.60 8.87 9.26
CA ALA A 206 26.47 9.21 8.39
C ALA A 206 26.69 8.73 6.94
N LEU A 207 27.85 9.00 6.36
CA LEU A 207 28.20 8.52 5.02
C LEU A 207 28.31 6.99 4.96
N ALA A 208 28.96 6.35 5.94
CA ALA A 208 29.10 4.90 6.00
C ALA A 208 27.73 4.20 6.09
N GLY A 209 26.80 4.70 6.91
CA GLY A 209 25.44 4.19 7.02
C GLY A 209 24.68 4.27 5.70
N THR A 210 24.78 5.42 5.01
CA THR A 210 24.22 5.60 3.66
C THR A 210 24.84 4.61 2.66
N VAL A 211 26.16 4.50 2.61
CA VAL A 211 26.84 3.58 1.68
C VAL A 211 26.46 2.13 1.96
N VAL A 212 26.43 1.71 3.23
CA VAL A 212 26.08 0.34 3.62
C VAL A 212 24.64 0.03 3.24
N VAL A 213 23.65 0.88 3.55
CA VAL A 213 22.25 0.58 3.23
C VAL A 213 22.03 0.51 1.71
N TRP A 214 22.63 1.41 0.93
CA TRP A 214 22.55 1.33 -0.55
C TRP A 214 23.25 0.08 -1.08
N SER A 215 24.41 -0.29 -0.52
CA SER A 215 25.12 -1.51 -0.91
C SER A 215 24.29 -2.76 -0.62
N LEU A 216 23.63 -2.82 0.55
CA LEU A 216 22.72 -3.91 0.90
C LEU A 216 21.54 -4.02 -0.08
N LEU A 217 20.97 -2.88 -0.50
CA LEU A 217 19.89 -2.88 -1.49
C LEU A 217 20.38 -3.30 -2.88
N VAL A 218 21.53 -2.80 -3.34
CA VAL A 218 22.10 -3.15 -4.64
C VAL A 218 22.47 -4.64 -4.68
N VAL A 219 23.21 -5.12 -3.69
CA VAL A 219 23.56 -6.55 -3.58
C VAL A 219 22.29 -7.38 -3.47
N GLY A 220 21.33 -7.00 -2.64
CA GLY A 220 20.06 -7.70 -2.52
C GLY A 220 19.26 -7.73 -3.83
N ALA A 221 19.26 -6.66 -4.62
CA ALA A 221 18.54 -6.63 -5.89
C ALA A 221 19.15 -7.57 -6.95
N LEU A 222 20.46 -7.84 -6.85
CA LEU A 222 21.20 -8.74 -7.73
C LEU A 222 21.11 -10.22 -7.30
N VAL A 223 20.82 -10.48 -6.02
CA VAL A 223 20.66 -11.85 -5.50
C VAL A 223 19.31 -12.43 -5.91
N THR A 224 19.32 -13.64 -6.47
CA THR A 224 18.12 -14.39 -6.87
C THR A 224 18.02 -15.68 -6.05
N PRO A 225 17.54 -15.60 -4.79
CA PRO A 225 17.47 -16.79 -3.95
C PRO A 225 16.35 -17.72 -4.45
N ALA A 226 16.49 -19.02 -4.17
CA ALA A 226 15.38 -19.96 -4.40
C ALA A 226 14.15 -19.51 -3.58
N PRO A 227 12.94 -19.55 -4.16
CA PRO A 227 11.72 -19.21 -3.44
C PRO A 227 11.52 -20.18 -2.27
N PRO A 228 10.87 -19.74 -1.17
CA PRO A 228 10.52 -20.65 -0.09
C PRO A 228 9.62 -21.79 -0.60
N PRO A 229 9.71 -22.99 -0.01
CA PRO A 229 8.80 -24.07 -0.34
C PRO A 229 7.36 -23.61 -0.05
N PRO A 230 6.41 -23.82 -0.96
CA PRO A 230 5.02 -23.44 -0.73
C PRO A 230 4.46 -24.21 0.46
N LEU A 231 3.53 -23.60 1.18
CA LEU A 231 2.78 -24.29 2.22
C LEU A 231 2.05 -25.48 1.60
N ALA A 232 2.32 -26.68 2.12
CA ALA A 232 1.64 -27.88 1.66
C ALA A 232 0.16 -27.76 2.02
N VAL A 233 -0.70 -27.72 1.00
CA VAL A 233 -2.15 -27.89 1.21
C VAL A 233 -2.42 -29.39 1.27
N PRO A 234 -2.89 -29.93 2.42
CA PRO A 234 -3.12 -31.36 2.57
C PRO A 234 -4.02 -31.91 1.47
N GLY A 235 -3.61 -33.02 0.84
CA GLY A 235 -4.39 -33.69 -0.20
C GLY A 235 -4.22 -33.14 -1.63
N THR A 236 -3.31 -32.19 -1.86
CA THR A 236 -3.00 -31.70 -3.23
C THR A 236 -1.53 -31.87 -3.56
N ALA A 237 -1.23 -32.61 -4.63
CA ALA A 237 0.10 -32.60 -5.23
C ALA A 237 0.27 -31.29 -6.02
N PRO A 238 1.37 -30.54 -5.86
CA PRO A 238 1.60 -29.35 -6.66
C PRO A 238 1.67 -29.73 -8.14
N ALA A 239 0.79 -29.19 -8.98
CA ALA A 239 0.94 -29.31 -10.42
C ALA A 239 2.27 -28.63 -10.82
N PRO A 240 3.03 -29.20 -11.78
CA PRO A 240 4.21 -28.54 -12.30
C PRO A 240 3.83 -27.15 -12.82
N LEU A 241 4.66 -26.15 -12.56
CA LEU A 241 4.40 -24.79 -13.04
C LEU A 241 4.40 -24.78 -14.55
N ARG A 242 3.42 -24.09 -15.12
CA ARG A 242 3.34 -23.84 -16.56
C ARG A 242 4.59 -23.09 -17.03
N SER A 243 5.24 -23.61 -18.08
CA SER A 243 6.39 -22.96 -18.73
C SER A 243 5.99 -21.96 -19.81
N GLN A 244 4.83 -22.18 -20.43
CA GLN A 244 4.25 -21.32 -21.46
C GLN A 244 3.49 -20.13 -20.83
N PRO A 245 3.40 -18.98 -21.51
CA PRO A 245 2.49 -17.92 -21.10
C PRO A 245 1.02 -18.40 -21.08
N LEU A 246 0.22 -17.86 -20.17
CA LEU A 246 -1.24 -17.95 -20.16
C LEU A 246 -1.80 -16.64 -20.73
N SER A 247 -2.72 -16.71 -21.69
CA SER A 247 -3.36 -15.50 -22.22
C SER A 247 -4.41 -14.99 -21.24
N VAL A 248 -4.24 -13.76 -20.74
CA VAL A 248 -5.11 -13.18 -19.73
C VAL A 248 -5.75 -11.88 -20.18
N ALA A 249 -6.96 -11.59 -19.69
CA ALA A 249 -7.63 -10.31 -19.89
C ALA A 249 -8.26 -9.77 -18.60
N ALA A 250 -8.14 -8.47 -18.35
CA ALA A 250 -8.86 -7.79 -17.26
C ALA A 250 -9.96 -6.88 -17.84
N VAL A 251 -11.21 -7.15 -17.48
CA VAL A 251 -12.40 -6.52 -18.05
C VAL A 251 -12.87 -5.34 -17.19
N GLN A 252 -12.83 -4.16 -17.78
CA GLN A 252 -13.29 -2.92 -17.17
C GLN A 252 -14.67 -2.54 -17.74
N ALA A 253 -15.74 -2.95 -17.04
CA ALA A 253 -17.11 -2.72 -17.49
C ALA A 253 -17.56 -1.25 -17.34
N ASN A 254 -16.90 -0.46 -16.50
CA ASN A 254 -17.25 0.92 -16.17
C ASN A 254 -18.72 1.04 -15.72
N VAL A 255 -19.10 0.25 -14.72
CA VAL A 255 -20.44 0.30 -14.13
C VAL A 255 -20.46 1.34 -13.02
N ALA A 256 -21.38 2.31 -13.08
CA ALA A 256 -21.49 3.35 -12.07
C ALA A 256 -21.82 2.75 -10.68
N LEU A 257 -21.19 3.29 -9.62
CA LEU A 257 -21.40 2.80 -8.25
C LEU A 257 -22.88 2.88 -7.82
N ALA A 258 -23.57 3.95 -8.21
CA ALA A 258 -24.99 4.16 -7.92
C ALA A 258 -25.92 3.10 -8.53
N ASP A 259 -25.47 2.45 -9.61
CA ASP A 259 -26.28 1.51 -10.38
C ASP A 259 -26.08 0.05 -9.93
N LYS A 260 -24.98 -0.24 -9.22
CA LYS A 260 -24.62 -1.61 -8.79
C LYS A 260 -25.64 -2.28 -7.88
N TRP A 261 -26.39 -1.50 -7.10
CA TRP A 261 -27.32 -2.02 -6.08
C TRP A 261 -28.78 -1.65 -6.41
N VAL A 262 -29.09 -1.50 -7.69
CA VAL A 262 -30.45 -1.20 -8.16
C VAL A 262 -30.92 -2.39 -8.99
N ASP A 263 -31.90 -3.13 -8.49
CA ASP A 263 -32.39 -4.36 -9.12
C ASP A 263 -32.81 -4.14 -10.59
N ALA A 264 -33.50 -3.02 -10.86
CA ALA A 264 -33.91 -2.62 -12.21
C ALA A 264 -32.73 -2.33 -13.18
N LYS A 265 -31.49 -2.22 -12.68
CA LYS A 265 -30.27 -1.96 -13.46
C LYS A 265 -29.33 -3.17 -13.51
N ILE A 266 -29.73 -4.32 -12.96
CA ILE A 266 -28.89 -5.51 -12.93
C ILE A 266 -28.38 -5.88 -14.33
N ASP A 267 -29.21 -5.83 -15.36
CA ASP A 267 -28.80 -6.14 -16.73
C ASP A 267 -27.80 -5.13 -17.30
N SER A 268 -27.99 -3.83 -17.04
CA SER A 268 -27.05 -2.80 -17.47
C SER A 268 -25.70 -2.88 -16.73
N THR A 269 -25.65 -3.57 -15.59
CA THR A 269 -24.41 -3.87 -14.86
C THR A 269 -23.71 -5.15 -15.32
N LYS A 270 -24.47 -6.22 -15.66
CA LYS A 270 -23.91 -7.56 -15.95
C LYS A 270 -23.63 -7.79 -17.44
N LEU A 271 -24.46 -7.28 -18.36
CA LEU A 271 -24.29 -7.49 -19.80
C LEU A 271 -22.95 -6.97 -20.36
N PRO A 272 -22.41 -5.81 -19.93
CA PRO A 272 -21.09 -5.37 -20.40
C PRO A 272 -19.97 -6.36 -20.07
N TYR A 273 -20.03 -7.03 -18.92
CA TYR A 273 -19.05 -8.06 -18.55
C TYR A 273 -19.10 -9.26 -19.51
N ALA A 274 -20.30 -9.77 -19.81
CA ALA A 274 -20.46 -10.88 -20.76
C ALA A 274 -19.94 -10.52 -22.16
N ALA A 275 -20.33 -9.36 -22.69
CA ALA A 275 -19.92 -8.91 -24.02
C ALA A 275 -18.40 -8.71 -24.14
N LEU A 276 -17.77 -8.09 -23.14
CA LEU A 276 -16.32 -7.89 -23.12
C LEU A 276 -15.56 -9.20 -22.90
N THR A 277 -16.11 -10.12 -22.12
CA THR A 277 -15.55 -11.46 -21.91
C THR A 277 -15.55 -12.26 -23.21
N ALA A 278 -16.66 -12.25 -23.96
CA ALA A 278 -16.72 -12.89 -25.27
C ALA A 278 -15.67 -12.32 -26.23
N ARG A 279 -15.54 -10.99 -26.33
CA ARG A 279 -14.53 -10.34 -27.18
C ARG A 279 -13.09 -10.64 -26.75
N ALA A 280 -12.83 -10.76 -25.45
CA ALA A 280 -11.52 -11.15 -24.94
C ALA A 280 -11.21 -12.61 -25.29
N ALA A 281 -12.20 -13.51 -25.16
CA ALA A 281 -12.07 -14.92 -25.54
C ALA A 281 -11.85 -15.11 -27.04
N GLU A 282 -12.57 -14.37 -27.90
CA GLU A 282 -12.34 -14.31 -29.35
C GLU A 282 -10.93 -13.86 -29.71
N SER A 283 -10.33 -13.02 -28.86
CA SER A 283 -8.93 -12.56 -28.99
C SER A 283 -7.92 -13.52 -28.35
N GLY A 284 -8.37 -14.70 -27.90
CA GLY A 284 -7.54 -15.77 -27.37
C GLY A 284 -7.29 -15.72 -25.85
N ALA A 285 -8.07 -14.97 -25.07
CA ALA A 285 -7.94 -14.98 -23.61
C ALA A 285 -8.41 -16.33 -23.03
N GLU A 286 -7.58 -16.94 -22.17
CA GLU A 286 -7.87 -18.20 -21.46
C GLU A 286 -8.30 -17.94 -20.00
N PHE A 287 -7.86 -16.80 -19.45
CA PHE A 287 -8.17 -16.36 -18.09
C PHE A 287 -8.65 -14.91 -18.08
N VAL A 288 -9.90 -14.72 -17.65
CA VAL A 288 -10.54 -13.41 -17.57
C VAL A 288 -10.69 -13.00 -16.11
N VAL A 289 -10.43 -11.72 -15.83
CA VAL A 289 -10.60 -11.12 -14.52
C VAL A 289 -11.68 -10.04 -14.60
N TRP A 290 -12.64 -10.10 -13.69
CA TRP A 290 -13.62 -9.04 -13.45
C TRP A 290 -13.30 -8.32 -12.13
N ALA A 291 -13.78 -7.09 -12.01
CA ALA A 291 -13.47 -6.21 -10.89
C ALA A 291 -14.11 -6.65 -9.56
N GLU A 292 -13.77 -5.92 -8.49
CA GLU A 292 -14.39 -6.07 -7.17
C GLU A 292 -15.89 -5.76 -7.26
N THR A 293 -16.70 -6.64 -6.67
CA THR A 293 -18.17 -6.53 -6.69
C THR A 293 -18.67 -6.29 -8.12
N ALA A 294 -18.14 -7.06 -9.07
CA ALA A 294 -18.65 -7.12 -10.45
C ALA A 294 -19.99 -7.87 -10.50
N LEU A 295 -20.18 -8.80 -9.56
CA LEU A 295 -21.42 -9.49 -9.28
C LEU A 295 -21.99 -8.94 -7.96
N PRO A 296 -22.85 -7.91 -7.97
CA PRO A 296 -23.30 -7.22 -6.76
C PRO A 296 -24.42 -7.97 -6.02
N ALA A 297 -24.25 -9.28 -5.83
CA ALA A 297 -25.18 -10.12 -5.08
C ALA A 297 -24.43 -11.31 -4.46
N TYR A 298 -25.05 -11.94 -3.47
CA TYR A 298 -24.55 -13.16 -2.85
C TYR A 298 -24.66 -14.33 -3.83
N VAL A 299 -23.68 -14.48 -4.74
CA VAL A 299 -23.77 -15.36 -5.91
C VAL A 299 -24.12 -16.81 -5.57
N ARG A 300 -23.68 -17.33 -4.42
CA ARG A 300 -24.01 -18.70 -3.99
C ARG A 300 -25.45 -18.89 -3.52
N TYR A 301 -26.13 -17.78 -3.21
CA TYR A 301 -27.51 -17.71 -2.75
C TYR A 301 -28.45 -17.07 -3.78
N ASP A 302 -27.93 -16.79 -4.99
CA ASP A 302 -28.68 -16.26 -6.13
C ASP A 302 -28.51 -17.24 -7.32
N PRO A 303 -29.38 -18.25 -7.45
CA PRO A 303 -29.27 -19.27 -8.49
C PRO A 303 -29.26 -18.69 -9.90
N ALA A 304 -30.08 -17.66 -10.16
CA ALA A 304 -30.19 -17.03 -11.46
C ALA A 304 -28.87 -16.36 -11.86
N LEU A 305 -28.23 -15.63 -10.93
CA LEU A 305 -26.93 -15.02 -11.19
C LEU A 305 -25.82 -16.05 -11.32
N LEU A 306 -25.84 -17.10 -10.49
CA LEU A 306 -24.87 -18.18 -10.57
C LEU A 306 -24.92 -18.90 -11.92
N ASP A 307 -26.12 -19.22 -12.40
CA ASP A 307 -26.34 -19.90 -13.67
C ASP A 307 -26.02 -19.01 -14.86
N TRP A 308 -26.36 -17.71 -14.80
CA TRP A 308 -25.91 -16.74 -15.79
C TRP A 308 -24.37 -16.65 -15.84
N THR A 309 -23.71 -16.58 -14.68
CA THR A 309 -22.24 -16.52 -14.62
C THR A 309 -21.63 -17.80 -15.20
N ARG A 310 -22.18 -18.97 -14.85
CA ARG A 310 -21.80 -20.27 -15.43
C ARG A 310 -21.90 -20.26 -16.95
N GLN A 311 -23.02 -19.77 -17.48
CA GLN A 311 -23.26 -19.72 -18.92
C GLN A 311 -22.27 -18.79 -19.63
N VAL A 312 -21.98 -17.61 -19.08
CA VAL A 312 -20.98 -16.69 -19.64
C VAL A 312 -19.61 -17.37 -19.71
N VAL A 313 -19.20 -18.02 -18.63
CA VAL A 313 -17.89 -18.68 -18.52
C VAL A 313 -17.79 -19.88 -19.46
N SER A 314 -18.81 -20.74 -19.49
CA SER A 314 -18.81 -21.95 -20.32
C SER A 314 -18.94 -21.66 -21.81
N THR A 315 -19.74 -20.65 -22.18
CA THR A 315 -19.89 -20.22 -23.58
C THR A 315 -18.61 -19.59 -24.11
N ALA A 316 -17.94 -18.77 -23.30
CA ALA A 316 -16.66 -18.15 -23.67
C ALA A 316 -15.48 -19.13 -23.61
N GLY A 317 -15.61 -20.25 -22.89
CA GLY A 317 -14.54 -21.24 -22.74
C GLY A 317 -13.34 -20.74 -21.92
N VAL A 318 -13.55 -19.79 -21.00
CA VAL A 318 -12.48 -19.15 -20.22
C VAL A 318 -12.54 -19.54 -18.75
N ASN A 319 -11.43 -19.40 -18.02
CA ASN A 319 -11.48 -19.32 -16.56
C ASN A 319 -11.83 -17.89 -16.15
N LEU A 320 -12.63 -17.71 -15.11
CA LEU A 320 -13.05 -16.39 -14.62
C LEU A 320 -12.69 -16.20 -13.15
N TYR A 321 -11.97 -15.12 -12.82
CA TYR A 321 -11.83 -14.65 -11.45
C TYR A 321 -12.58 -13.33 -11.25
N THR A 322 -13.51 -13.28 -10.30
CA THR A 322 -14.41 -12.13 -10.12
C THR A 322 -14.72 -11.85 -8.65
N GLY A 323 -15.04 -10.60 -8.32
CA GLY A 323 -15.49 -10.18 -6.99
C GLY A 323 -17.01 -10.22 -6.80
N PHE A 324 -17.45 -10.61 -5.61
CA PHE A 324 -18.85 -10.67 -5.17
C PHE A 324 -18.98 -10.63 -3.64
N PRO A 325 -20.09 -10.12 -3.07
CA PRO A 325 -20.46 -10.39 -1.69
C PRO A 325 -20.64 -11.89 -1.47
N ASP A 326 -20.16 -12.40 -0.36
CA ASP A 326 -20.41 -13.79 0.05
C ASP A 326 -20.83 -13.84 1.50
N ALA A 327 -21.50 -14.92 1.89
CA ALA A 327 -21.90 -15.12 3.27
C ALA A 327 -21.76 -16.59 3.66
N GLU A 328 -21.50 -16.85 4.93
CA GLU A 328 -21.54 -18.19 5.50
C GLU A 328 -22.51 -18.19 6.67
N ARG A 329 -23.34 -19.24 6.74
CA ARG A 329 -24.28 -19.42 7.83
C ARG A 329 -23.75 -20.50 8.75
N SER A 330 -23.52 -20.16 10.01
CA SER A 330 -23.11 -21.14 11.02
C SER A 330 -24.24 -22.14 11.31
N PRO A 331 -23.94 -23.30 11.91
CA PRO A 331 -24.98 -24.24 12.36
C PRO A 331 -26.01 -23.60 13.32
N GLU A 332 -25.58 -22.60 14.09
CA GLU A 332 -26.41 -21.82 15.03
C GLU A 332 -27.23 -20.72 14.31
N GLY A 333 -27.12 -20.62 12.99
CA GLY A 333 -27.90 -19.70 12.16
C GLY A 333 -27.31 -18.30 12.01
N VAL A 334 -26.13 -18.02 12.60
CA VAL A 334 -25.43 -16.74 12.51
C VAL A 334 -24.92 -16.54 11.08
N LEU A 335 -25.23 -15.39 10.49
CA LEU A 335 -24.82 -15.04 9.13
C LEU A 335 -23.55 -14.17 9.17
N THR A 336 -22.44 -14.72 8.70
CA THR A 336 -21.17 -13.99 8.54
C THR A 336 -21.04 -13.53 7.10
N ARG A 337 -20.73 -12.25 6.88
CA ARG A 337 -20.71 -11.61 5.56
C ARG A 337 -19.30 -11.19 5.16
N TYR A 338 -18.96 -11.33 3.89
CA TYR A 338 -17.63 -11.07 3.35
C TYR A 338 -17.71 -10.25 2.06
N ASN A 339 -16.79 -9.31 1.90
CA ASN A 339 -16.37 -8.87 0.57
C ASN A 339 -15.46 -9.99 0.00
N SER A 340 -15.88 -10.65 -1.07
CA SER A 340 -15.26 -11.89 -1.52
C SER A 340 -14.94 -11.88 -3.01
N SER A 341 -14.25 -12.93 -3.43
CA SER A 341 -13.89 -13.21 -4.79
C SER A 341 -13.87 -14.71 -5.03
N GLY A 342 -13.92 -15.13 -6.29
CA GLY A 342 -13.91 -16.55 -6.62
C GLY A 342 -13.43 -16.86 -8.02
N LEU A 343 -12.87 -18.06 -8.17
CA LEU A 343 -12.41 -18.63 -9.43
C LEU A 343 -13.45 -19.61 -9.97
N PHE A 344 -13.98 -19.31 -11.13
CA PHE A 344 -14.81 -20.20 -11.94
C PHE A 344 -13.95 -20.88 -13.00
N SER A 345 -14.01 -22.21 -13.07
CA SER A 345 -13.37 -22.97 -14.15
C SER A 345 -14.13 -22.82 -15.46
N THR A 346 -13.53 -23.19 -16.59
CA THR A 346 -14.15 -23.21 -17.93
C THR A 346 -15.52 -23.89 -17.98
N GLY A 347 -15.78 -24.93 -17.17
CA GLY A 347 -17.11 -25.56 -17.04
C GLY A 347 -18.14 -24.77 -16.22
N GLY A 348 -17.84 -23.54 -15.79
CA GLY A 348 -18.70 -22.72 -14.93
C GLY A 348 -18.70 -23.07 -13.44
N HIS A 349 -17.95 -24.08 -13.00
CA HIS A 349 -17.89 -24.43 -11.57
C HIS A 349 -17.04 -23.43 -10.77
N LEU A 350 -17.59 -22.92 -9.66
CA LEU A 350 -16.84 -22.15 -8.65
C LEU A 350 -15.89 -23.10 -7.90
N ARG A 351 -14.59 -23.00 -8.16
CA ARG A 351 -13.55 -23.91 -7.65
C ARG A 351 -12.91 -23.44 -6.35
N ALA A 352 -12.75 -22.13 -6.21
CA ALA A 352 -12.08 -21.52 -5.05
C ALA A 352 -12.70 -20.16 -4.76
N ARG A 353 -12.59 -19.74 -3.50
CA ARG A 353 -13.05 -18.44 -3.01
C ARG A 353 -11.95 -17.79 -2.17
N TYR A 354 -11.91 -16.47 -2.19
CA TYR A 354 -11.08 -15.68 -1.30
C TYR A 354 -11.91 -14.53 -0.73
N PRO A 355 -12.39 -14.65 0.52
CA PRO A 355 -12.90 -13.52 1.27
C PRO A 355 -11.74 -12.58 1.65
N LYS A 356 -11.96 -11.28 1.49
CA LYS A 356 -10.99 -10.22 1.79
C LYS A 356 -10.46 -10.36 3.20
N HIS A 357 -9.14 -10.40 3.35
CA HIS A 357 -8.47 -10.58 4.63
C HIS A 357 -8.34 -9.26 5.39
N HIS A 358 -7.80 -8.24 4.73
CA HIS A 358 -7.54 -6.94 5.33
C HIS A 358 -8.60 -5.92 4.89
N LEU A 359 -9.46 -5.57 5.83
CA LEU A 359 -10.57 -4.65 5.60
C LEU A 359 -10.12 -3.19 5.70
N LEU A 360 -10.76 -2.32 4.94
CA LEU A 360 -10.60 -0.88 5.09
C LEU A 360 -11.11 -0.46 6.48
N PRO A 361 -10.26 0.10 7.35
CA PRO A 361 -10.67 0.43 8.71
C PRO A 361 -11.79 1.48 8.68
N ILE A 362 -12.83 1.27 9.49
CA ILE A 362 -14.04 2.11 9.60
C ILE A 362 -14.92 2.10 8.33
N GLY A 363 -14.36 2.01 7.13
CA GLY A 363 -15.16 1.94 5.90
C GLY A 363 -15.83 0.57 5.67
N GLU A 364 -15.10 -0.51 5.95
CA GLU A 364 -15.59 -1.89 5.74
C GLU A 364 -15.89 -2.61 7.05
N ALA A 365 -15.12 -2.34 8.11
CA ALA A 365 -15.35 -2.90 9.43
C ALA A 365 -14.85 -1.96 10.52
N MET A 366 -15.50 -2.03 11.69
CA MET A 366 -15.02 -1.33 12.87
C MET A 366 -13.82 -2.09 13.46
N PRO A 367 -12.65 -1.45 13.62
CA PRO A 367 -11.44 -2.09 14.15
C PRO A 367 -11.58 -2.37 15.65
N PHE A 368 -10.81 -3.36 16.13
CA PHE A 368 -10.64 -3.72 17.55
C PHE A 368 -11.91 -4.19 18.27
N THR A 369 -12.96 -4.58 17.54
CA THR A 369 -14.21 -5.08 18.14
C THR A 369 -14.01 -6.36 18.96
N SER A 370 -12.98 -7.15 18.67
CA SER A 370 -12.58 -8.32 19.46
C SER A 370 -12.06 -7.97 20.86
N VAL A 371 -11.44 -6.79 21.01
CA VAL A 371 -10.85 -6.30 22.28
C VAL A 371 -11.77 -5.30 22.97
N LEU A 372 -12.50 -4.49 22.20
CA LEU A 372 -13.42 -3.46 22.64
C LEU A 372 -14.80 -3.69 22.02
N PRO A 373 -15.60 -4.63 22.54
CA PRO A 373 -16.86 -5.05 21.90
C PRO A 373 -17.89 -3.93 21.73
N PHE A 374 -17.85 -2.89 22.58
CA PHE A 374 -18.75 -1.74 22.45
C PHE A 374 -18.58 -0.98 21.13
N LEU A 375 -17.41 -1.08 20.47
CA LEU A 375 -17.19 -0.47 19.16
C LEU A 375 -18.08 -1.10 18.08
N ALA A 376 -18.52 -2.35 18.24
CA ALA A 376 -19.43 -3.00 17.30
C ALA A 376 -20.83 -2.36 17.27
N GLN A 377 -21.16 -1.51 18.25
CA GLN A 377 -22.43 -0.78 18.31
C GLN A 377 -22.38 0.57 17.57
N LEU A 378 -21.21 1.00 17.11
CA LEU A 378 -21.04 2.26 16.39
C LEU A 378 -21.39 2.08 14.92
N ASP A 379 -22.48 2.70 14.47
CA ASP A 379 -22.80 2.82 13.05
C ASP A 379 -22.37 4.19 12.53
N VAL A 380 -21.33 4.20 11.72
CA VAL A 380 -20.83 5.38 11.01
C VAL A 380 -20.95 5.22 9.48
N GLY A 381 -21.82 4.32 9.01
CA GLY A 381 -22.06 4.03 7.60
C GLY A 381 -21.14 2.97 6.99
N GLN A 382 -20.52 2.12 7.84
CA GLN A 382 -19.64 1.03 7.40
C GLN A 382 -20.42 -0.12 6.74
N ALA A 383 -19.71 -0.94 5.95
CA ALA A 383 -20.32 -2.11 5.28
C ALA A 383 -20.53 -3.35 6.18
N GLU A 384 -19.85 -3.40 7.33
CA GLU A 384 -19.89 -4.52 8.30
C GLU A 384 -19.43 -5.88 7.75
N TRP A 385 -18.34 -5.86 6.97
CA TRP A 385 -17.70 -7.10 6.51
C TRP A 385 -16.92 -7.77 7.65
N THR A 386 -16.83 -9.11 7.58
CA THR A 386 -15.96 -9.91 8.43
C THR A 386 -14.63 -10.18 7.70
N PRO A 387 -13.48 -10.06 8.37
CA PRO A 387 -12.19 -10.38 7.76
C PRO A 387 -12.09 -11.89 7.47
N GLY A 388 -11.65 -12.23 6.26
CA GLY A 388 -11.35 -13.60 5.85
C GLY A 388 -10.01 -14.12 6.37
N PRO A 389 -9.69 -15.41 6.20
CA PRO A 389 -8.34 -15.93 6.42
C PRO A 389 -7.31 -15.29 5.48
N ARG A 390 -6.02 -15.50 5.77
CA ARG A 390 -4.94 -15.07 4.87
C ARG A 390 -5.13 -15.65 3.46
N PRO A 391 -4.75 -14.92 2.40
CA PRO A 391 -4.88 -15.39 1.02
C PRO A 391 -4.09 -16.68 0.81
N VAL A 392 -4.78 -17.68 0.25
CA VAL A 392 -4.18 -18.94 -0.21
C VAL A 392 -4.19 -18.94 -1.74
N PRO A 393 -3.10 -19.35 -2.41
CA PRO A 393 -3.06 -19.38 -3.86
C PRO A 393 -4.14 -20.29 -4.47
N MET A 394 -4.81 -19.79 -5.50
CA MET A 394 -5.68 -20.56 -6.39
C MET A 394 -4.89 -21.00 -7.61
N THR A 395 -5.20 -22.17 -8.18
CA THR A 395 -4.50 -22.66 -9.37
C THR A 395 -5.47 -22.87 -10.52
N ILE A 396 -5.16 -22.26 -11.66
CA ILE A 396 -5.78 -22.63 -12.93
C ILE A 396 -5.01 -23.84 -13.46
N ALA A 397 -5.69 -24.98 -13.58
CA ALA A 397 -5.12 -26.19 -14.14
C ALA A 397 -5.27 -26.16 -15.66
N THR A 398 -4.14 -26.27 -16.37
CA THR A 398 -4.10 -26.37 -17.84
C THR A 398 -3.32 -27.63 -18.23
N PRO A 399 -3.50 -28.16 -19.45
CA PRO A 399 -2.67 -29.25 -19.96
C PRO A 399 -1.16 -28.95 -19.91
N GLU A 400 -0.77 -27.68 -20.02
CA GLU A 400 0.62 -27.20 -19.99
C GLU A 400 1.17 -26.99 -18.57
N GLY A 401 0.37 -27.25 -17.53
CA GLY A 401 0.76 -27.10 -16.12
C GLY A 401 -0.17 -26.18 -15.31
N GLY A 402 0.20 -25.93 -14.07
CA GLY A 402 -0.53 -25.04 -13.16
C GLY A 402 -0.14 -23.57 -13.33
N PHE A 403 -1.13 -22.68 -13.31
CA PHE A 403 -0.95 -21.24 -13.15
C PHE A 403 -1.46 -20.80 -11.77
N PRO A 404 -0.60 -20.81 -10.72
CA PRO A 404 -0.99 -20.41 -9.39
C PRO A 404 -0.99 -18.89 -9.26
N PHE A 405 -2.11 -18.32 -8.81
CA PHE A 405 -2.25 -16.90 -8.54
C PHE A 405 -2.92 -16.66 -7.19
N SER A 406 -2.79 -15.45 -6.66
CA SER A 406 -3.55 -15.04 -5.48
C SER A 406 -4.29 -13.74 -5.72
N GLY A 407 -5.52 -13.69 -5.22
CA GLY A 407 -6.32 -12.48 -5.15
C GLY A 407 -5.81 -11.50 -4.10
N LEU A 408 -5.94 -10.21 -4.39
CA LEU A 408 -5.91 -9.10 -3.44
C LEU A 408 -7.08 -8.17 -3.79
N ILE A 409 -7.90 -7.83 -2.81
CA ILE A 409 -9.10 -7.03 -3.03
C ILE A 409 -8.83 -5.58 -2.60
N CYS A 410 -8.84 -4.67 -3.58
CA CYS A 410 -8.76 -3.23 -3.39
C CYS A 410 -7.57 -2.82 -2.49
N PHE A 411 -7.86 -2.24 -1.32
CA PHE A 411 -6.91 -1.72 -0.34
C PHE A 411 -5.80 -2.72 0.08
N GLU A 412 -6.05 -4.02 -0.03
CA GLU A 412 -5.07 -5.07 0.27
C GLU A 412 -3.77 -4.95 -0.55
N SER A 413 -3.84 -4.40 -1.75
CA SER A 413 -2.65 -4.18 -2.60
C SER A 413 -1.67 -3.14 -2.03
N ALA A 414 -2.10 -2.29 -1.09
CA ALA A 414 -1.23 -1.37 -0.36
C ALA A 414 -0.31 -2.09 0.65
N PHE A 415 -0.61 -3.34 1.03
CA PHE A 415 0.13 -4.06 2.08
C PHE A 415 1.16 -5.01 1.49
N ALA A 416 2.43 -4.61 1.56
CA ALA A 416 3.57 -5.41 1.08
C ALA A 416 3.62 -6.80 1.74
N TRP A 417 3.30 -6.89 3.04
CA TRP A 417 3.34 -8.16 3.77
C TRP A 417 2.27 -9.16 3.29
N LEU A 418 1.11 -8.67 2.86
CA LEU A 418 0.01 -9.51 2.42
C LEU A 418 0.32 -10.10 1.03
N ALA A 419 0.73 -9.25 0.09
CA ALA A 419 1.21 -9.70 -1.23
C ALA A 419 2.39 -10.68 -1.12
N ARG A 420 3.35 -10.39 -0.24
CA ARG A 420 4.47 -11.28 0.05
C ARG A 420 3.98 -12.63 0.57
N SER A 421 3.06 -12.64 1.55
CA SER A 421 2.56 -13.90 2.13
C SER A 421 1.90 -14.79 1.07
N ALA A 422 1.10 -14.23 0.17
CA ALA A 422 0.50 -14.98 -0.92
C ALA A 422 1.55 -15.66 -1.83
N VAL A 423 2.66 -14.98 -2.12
CA VAL A 423 3.73 -15.49 -2.98
C VAL A 423 4.61 -16.52 -2.26
N VAL A 424 4.88 -16.30 -0.97
CA VAL A 424 5.51 -17.30 -0.09
C VAL A 424 4.67 -18.57 -0.04
N ASP A 425 3.34 -18.43 0.03
CA ASP A 425 2.41 -19.55 0.13
C ASP A 425 2.20 -20.27 -1.22
N GLY A 426 2.79 -19.76 -2.32
CA GLY A 426 2.87 -20.47 -3.59
C GLY A 426 2.35 -19.71 -4.82
N ALA A 427 1.81 -18.50 -4.65
CA ALA A 427 1.36 -17.71 -5.80
C ALA A 427 2.54 -17.34 -6.70
N ARG A 428 2.32 -17.40 -8.02
CA ARG A 428 3.29 -17.00 -9.05
C ARG A 428 2.72 -15.91 -9.97
N CYS A 429 1.55 -15.37 -9.61
CA CYS A 429 0.92 -14.18 -10.17
C CYS A 429 0.06 -13.53 -9.08
N LEU A 430 0.00 -12.20 -9.06
CA LEU A 430 -0.93 -11.46 -8.19
C LEU A 430 -2.10 -10.96 -9.03
N VAL A 431 -3.33 -11.08 -8.53
CA VAL A 431 -4.52 -10.56 -9.18
C VAL A 431 -5.20 -9.57 -8.24
N VAL A 432 -5.20 -8.30 -8.62
CA VAL A 432 -5.82 -7.22 -7.85
C VAL A 432 -7.16 -6.86 -8.47
N ILE A 433 -8.25 -7.08 -7.73
CA ILE A 433 -9.58 -6.62 -8.14
C ILE A 433 -9.99 -5.42 -7.30
N THR A 434 -10.52 -4.37 -7.92
CA THR A 434 -10.87 -3.14 -7.18
C THR A 434 -12.07 -2.44 -7.79
N ASN A 435 -12.76 -1.66 -6.97
CA ASN A 435 -13.73 -0.68 -7.42
C ASN A 435 -13.26 0.73 -7.06
N ASP A 436 -12.40 1.33 -7.89
CA ASP A 436 -11.86 2.68 -7.62
C ASP A 436 -12.89 3.82 -7.84
N GLY A 437 -14.18 3.51 -8.00
CA GLY A 437 -15.21 4.51 -8.23
C GLY A 437 -15.40 5.47 -7.06
N TRP A 438 -15.00 5.05 -5.87
CA TRP A 438 -14.98 5.88 -4.68
C TRP A 438 -14.10 7.11 -4.84
N PHE A 439 -12.95 6.98 -5.50
CA PHE A 439 -11.93 8.03 -5.51
C PHE A 439 -12.20 9.17 -6.51
N GLY A 440 -13.17 9.00 -7.43
CA GLY A 440 -13.41 9.92 -8.54
C GLY A 440 -12.20 10.09 -9.48
N GLU A 441 -12.24 11.11 -10.34
CA GLU A 441 -11.12 11.48 -11.20
C GLU A 441 -10.04 12.26 -10.43
N SER A 442 -9.32 11.57 -9.54
CA SER A 442 -8.34 12.18 -8.63
C SER A 442 -6.97 11.47 -8.65
N ALA A 443 -6.06 11.85 -7.75
CA ALA A 443 -4.79 11.14 -7.56
C ALA A 443 -4.97 9.72 -6.99
N GLY A 444 -6.08 9.45 -6.28
CA GLY A 444 -6.32 8.19 -5.55
C GLY A 444 -6.17 6.93 -6.40
N PRO A 445 -6.88 6.77 -7.54
CA PRO A 445 -6.76 5.58 -8.38
C PRO A 445 -5.37 5.40 -8.98
N ARG A 446 -4.68 6.51 -9.28
CA ARG A 446 -3.32 6.50 -9.83
C ARG A 446 -2.32 6.04 -8.77
N GLN A 447 -2.44 6.55 -7.54
CA GLN A 447 -1.67 6.09 -6.38
C GLN A 447 -1.94 4.60 -6.11
N HIS A 448 -3.21 4.19 -6.11
CA HIS A 448 -3.59 2.80 -5.87
C HIS A 448 -3.01 1.83 -6.94
N ALA A 449 -3.09 2.19 -8.22
CA ALA A 449 -2.48 1.42 -9.29
C ALA A 449 -0.94 1.34 -9.18
N ALA A 450 -0.29 2.44 -8.76
CA ALA A 450 1.14 2.47 -8.48
C ALA A 450 1.53 1.52 -7.34
N LEU A 451 0.79 1.54 -6.22
CA LEU A 451 1.03 0.64 -5.08
C LEU A 451 0.94 -0.83 -5.49
N ALA A 452 -0.07 -1.18 -6.29
CA ALA A 452 -0.19 -2.54 -6.83
C ALA A 452 1.05 -2.94 -7.65
N ARG A 453 1.52 -2.08 -8.57
CA ARG A 453 2.72 -2.35 -9.40
C ARG A 453 3.99 -2.58 -8.59
N ILE A 454 4.15 -1.89 -7.45
CA ILE A 454 5.30 -2.09 -6.56
C ILE A 454 5.33 -3.54 -6.07
N ARG A 455 4.17 -4.11 -5.68
CA ARG A 455 4.06 -5.50 -5.20
C ARG A 455 4.56 -6.52 -6.23
N ALA A 456 4.30 -6.29 -7.52
CA ALA A 456 4.78 -7.15 -8.61
C ALA A 456 6.33 -7.24 -8.62
N ALA A 457 7.00 -6.09 -8.56
CA ALA A 457 8.46 -6.00 -8.56
C ALA A 457 9.09 -6.54 -7.28
N GLU A 458 8.49 -6.25 -6.12
CA GLU A 458 8.92 -6.78 -4.82
C GLU A 458 8.88 -8.30 -4.77
N CYS A 459 7.82 -8.88 -5.34
CA CYS A 459 7.57 -10.31 -5.29
C CYS A 459 8.12 -11.09 -6.48
N ASP A 460 8.65 -10.42 -7.51
CA ASP A 460 9.09 -11.01 -8.78
C ASP A 460 8.05 -11.94 -9.41
N VAL A 461 6.82 -11.45 -9.44
CA VAL A 461 5.66 -12.09 -10.09
C VAL A 461 4.88 -11.06 -10.90
N PRO A 462 4.31 -11.44 -12.05
CA PRO A 462 3.40 -10.57 -12.80
C PRO A 462 2.18 -10.20 -11.96
N LEU A 463 1.52 -9.12 -12.37
CA LEU A 463 0.32 -8.63 -11.72
C LEU A 463 -0.76 -8.27 -12.74
N ILE A 464 -1.97 -8.75 -12.48
CA ILE A 464 -3.17 -8.43 -13.25
C ILE A 464 -4.06 -7.58 -12.35
N ARG A 465 -4.26 -6.31 -12.70
CA ARG A 465 -5.16 -5.40 -11.99
C ARG A 465 -6.41 -5.17 -12.81
N CYS A 466 -7.56 -5.49 -12.24
CA CYS A 466 -8.86 -5.23 -12.81
C CYS A 466 -9.64 -4.25 -11.95
N ALA A 467 -9.82 -3.03 -12.45
CA ALA A 467 -10.65 -2.02 -11.82
C ALA A 467 -12.01 -1.93 -12.53
N ASN A 468 -13.08 -1.62 -11.80
CA ASN A 468 -14.40 -1.42 -12.42
C ASN A 468 -14.44 -0.16 -13.31
N ASN A 469 -14.00 0.98 -12.75
CA ASN A 469 -13.90 2.29 -13.42
C ASN A 469 -12.57 3.01 -13.11
N GLY A 470 -11.67 2.32 -12.41
CA GLY A 470 -10.31 2.75 -12.09
C GLY A 470 -9.34 2.58 -13.25
N ILE A 471 -8.07 2.40 -12.92
CA ILE A 471 -7.04 2.00 -13.90
C ILE A 471 -6.89 0.48 -13.83
N SER A 472 -7.26 -0.19 -14.92
CA SER A 472 -6.91 -1.60 -15.15
C SER A 472 -5.57 -1.69 -15.86
N LEU A 473 -4.72 -2.61 -15.45
CA LEU A 473 -3.40 -2.82 -16.07
C LEU A 473 -2.90 -4.24 -15.87
N ILE A 474 -2.02 -4.67 -16.76
CA ILE A 474 -1.22 -5.88 -16.57
C ILE A 474 0.24 -5.42 -16.50
N SER A 475 0.97 -5.87 -15.49
CA SER A 475 2.41 -5.61 -15.37
C SER A 475 3.22 -6.90 -15.35
N ASP A 476 4.43 -6.82 -15.90
CA ASP A 476 5.40 -7.89 -15.78
C ASP A 476 5.93 -8.03 -14.33
N ARG A 477 6.75 -9.05 -14.09
CA ARG A 477 7.39 -9.32 -12.79
C ARG A 477 8.35 -8.23 -12.29
N ARG A 478 8.66 -7.24 -13.12
CA ARG A 478 9.48 -6.07 -12.77
C ARG A 478 8.60 -4.83 -12.53
N GLY A 479 7.27 -4.98 -12.51
CA GLY A 479 6.33 -3.89 -12.33
C GLY A 479 6.20 -2.96 -13.55
N ARG A 480 6.74 -3.34 -14.71
CA ARG A 480 6.57 -2.59 -15.97
C ARG A 480 5.20 -2.88 -16.53
N VAL A 481 4.45 -1.83 -16.88
CA VAL A 481 3.13 -1.97 -17.49
C VAL A 481 3.29 -2.56 -18.89
N VAL A 482 2.59 -3.66 -19.15
CA VAL A 482 2.51 -4.31 -20.46
C VAL A 482 1.35 -3.74 -21.25
N ASP A 483 0.18 -3.65 -20.61
CA ASP A 483 -1.03 -3.06 -21.17
C ASP A 483 -1.82 -2.34 -20.06
N SER A 484 -2.56 -1.29 -20.40
CA SER A 484 -3.34 -0.50 -19.45
C SER A 484 -4.55 0.18 -20.08
N LEU A 485 -5.62 0.30 -19.30
CA LEU A 485 -6.83 1.01 -19.64
C LEU A 485 -7.13 2.06 -18.58
N GLY A 486 -7.29 3.30 -19.03
CA GLY A 486 -7.42 4.47 -18.15
C GLY A 486 -8.76 4.56 -17.41
N LEU A 487 -8.83 5.55 -16.52
CA LEU A 487 -10.00 5.87 -15.71
C LEU A 487 -11.26 6.11 -16.56
N GLY A 488 -12.41 5.62 -16.08
CA GLY A 488 -13.71 5.87 -16.70
C GLY A 488 -13.90 5.28 -18.10
N ARG A 489 -12.97 4.44 -18.57
CA ARG A 489 -13.07 3.76 -19.88
C ARG A 489 -13.78 2.43 -19.74
N ARG A 490 -14.50 2.01 -20.78
CA ARG A 490 -15.05 0.64 -20.91
C ARG A 490 -14.21 -0.14 -21.92
N GLY A 491 -13.81 -1.35 -21.57
CA GLY A 491 -12.96 -2.19 -22.43
C GLY A 491 -12.29 -3.31 -21.64
N TYR A 492 -11.23 -3.87 -22.18
CA TYR A 492 -10.35 -4.79 -21.47
C TYR A 492 -8.88 -4.50 -21.82
N VAL A 493 -7.98 -4.94 -20.95
CA VAL A 493 -6.54 -5.05 -21.23
C VAL A 493 -6.18 -6.51 -21.34
N ALA A 494 -5.23 -6.86 -22.19
CA ALA A 494 -4.85 -8.25 -22.42
C ALA A 494 -3.33 -8.43 -22.58
N ALA A 495 -2.82 -9.56 -22.10
CA ALA A 495 -1.41 -9.92 -22.29
C ALA A 495 -1.20 -11.43 -22.10
N ALA A 496 -0.10 -11.92 -22.67
CA ALA A 496 0.43 -13.25 -22.35
C ALA A 496 1.26 -13.17 -21.07
N VAL A 497 0.87 -13.89 -20.02
CA VAL A 497 1.48 -13.82 -18.68
C VAL A 497 2.11 -15.15 -18.31
N THR A 498 3.41 -15.13 -18.00
CA THR A 498 4.15 -16.29 -17.50
C THR A 498 4.23 -16.27 -15.97
N PRO A 499 4.01 -17.39 -15.27
CA PRO A 499 4.26 -17.49 -13.84
C PRO A 499 5.64 -16.94 -13.45
N GLY A 500 5.69 -16.03 -12.47
CA GLY A 500 6.94 -15.44 -12.02
C GLY A 500 7.73 -16.37 -11.09
N PRO A 501 9.06 -16.25 -11.02
CA PRO A 501 9.91 -17.16 -10.25
C PRO A 501 9.86 -16.96 -8.73
N ALA A 502 9.29 -15.84 -8.24
CA ALA A 502 9.26 -15.48 -6.82
C ALA A 502 10.67 -15.42 -6.16
N ALA A 503 11.69 -15.09 -6.96
CA ALA A 503 13.09 -15.20 -6.59
C ALA A 503 13.68 -13.85 -6.13
N THR A 504 13.06 -13.20 -5.14
CA THR A 504 13.61 -12.01 -4.51
C THR A 504 14.03 -12.25 -3.06
N PRO A 505 15.06 -11.55 -2.56
CA PRO A 505 15.34 -11.49 -1.14
C PRO A 505 14.17 -10.99 -0.31
N PHE A 506 13.36 -10.07 -0.85
CA PHE A 506 12.14 -9.63 -0.18
C PHE A 506 11.14 -10.76 0.01
N VAL A 507 10.89 -11.63 -0.98
CA VAL A 507 10.04 -12.81 -0.80
C VAL A 507 10.64 -13.73 0.25
N ARG A 508 11.94 -14.02 0.18
CA ARG A 508 12.58 -14.99 1.06
C ARG A 508 12.69 -14.53 2.52
N TRP A 509 13.18 -13.31 2.75
CA TRP A 509 13.53 -12.80 4.09
C TRP A 509 12.70 -11.58 4.52
N GLY A 510 11.88 -11.02 3.64
CA GLY A 510 11.11 -9.81 3.93
C GLY A 510 12.04 -8.65 4.31
N ASN A 511 11.70 -7.95 5.37
CA ASN A 511 12.50 -6.85 5.91
C ASN A 511 13.51 -7.27 6.99
N GLN A 512 13.70 -8.57 7.25
CA GLN A 512 14.60 -9.02 8.32
C GLN A 512 16.05 -8.53 8.16
N PRO A 513 16.70 -8.56 6.97
CA PRO A 513 18.06 -8.05 6.81
C PRO A 513 18.15 -6.54 7.08
N LEU A 514 17.12 -5.79 6.69
CA LEU A 514 17.00 -4.36 6.97
C LEU A 514 16.93 -4.10 8.47
N PHE A 515 16.08 -4.84 9.20
CA PHE A 515 15.95 -4.69 10.65
C PHE A 515 17.25 -5.05 11.39
N ALA A 516 17.95 -6.10 10.96
CA ALA A 516 19.26 -6.43 11.51
C ALA A 516 20.27 -5.27 11.32
N PHE A 517 20.32 -4.68 10.12
CA PHE A 517 21.13 -3.49 9.86
C PHE A 517 20.76 -2.33 10.79
N LEU A 518 19.47 -2.02 10.96
CA LEU A 518 19.02 -0.92 11.81
C LEU A 518 19.36 -1.13 13.29
N VAL A 519 19.30 -2.37 13.78
CA VAL A 519 19.73 -2.72 15.14
C VAL A 519 21.23 -2.51 15.31
N VAL A 520 22.05 -3.06 14.41
CA VAL A 520 23.51 -2.90 14.45
C VAL A 520 23.89 -1.41 14.37
N TRP A 521 23.27 -0.67 13.45
CA TRP A 521 23.46 0.77 13.30
C TRP A 521 23.13 1.52 14.59
N THR A 522 21.99 1.21 15.22
CA THR A 522 21.57 1.84 16.48
C THR A 522 22.58 1.57 17.59
N VAL A 523 23.06 0.33 17.73
CA VAL A 523 24.08 -0.04 18.71
C VAL A 523 25.38 0.73 18.47
N LEU A 524 25.87 0.78 17.23
CA LEU A 524 27.08 1.52 16.87
C LEU A 524 26.94 3.00 17.23
N VAL A 525 25.83 3.64 16.86
CA VAL A 525 25.59 5.06 17.15
C VAL A 525 25.52 5.33 18.66
N VAL A 526 24.90 4.45 19.45
CA VAL A 526 24.81 4.62 20.91
C VAL A 526 26.17 4.42 21.58
N VAL A 527 26.94 3.41 21.17
CA VAL A 527 28.27 3.12 21.72
C VAL A 527 29.26 4.24 21.40
N PHE A 528 29.39 4.61 20.13
CA PHE A 528 30.30 5.67 19.70
C PHE A 528 29.79 7.08 20.02
N GLY A 529 28.48 7.23 20.23
CA GLY A 529 27.87 8.49 20.64
C GLY A 529 28.27 8.92 22.04
N ARG A 530 28.49 7.97 22.95
CA ARG A 530 28.99 8.24 24.32
C ARG A 530 30.46 8.64 24.34
N ALA A 531 31.25 8.18 23.37
CA ALA A 531 32.67 8.51 23.25
C ALA A 531 32.95 9.86 22.55
N GLY A 532 31.94 10.43 21.86
CA GLY A 532 32.09 11.62 21.01
C GLY A 532 31.61 12.95 21.60
N GLU A 533 31.01 12.97 22.81
CA GLU A 533 30.69 14.22 23.51
C GLU A 533 31.90 14.70 24.34
N PRO A 534 32.57 15.80 23.97
CA PRO A 534 33.63 16.37 24.80
C PRO A 534 33.02 16.88 26.11
N GLY A 535 33.42 16.29 27.25
CA GLY A 535 33.10 16.80 28.59
C GLY A 535 32.28 15.88 29.51
N LYS A 536 31.93 14.66 29.11
CA LYS A 536 31.43 13.64 30.07
C LYS A 536 32.50 12.60 30.31
N GLU A 537 33.42 12.90 31.22
CA GLU A 537 34.24 11.86 31.86
C GLU A 537 33.30 10.83 32.50
N ILE A 538 33.63 9.56 32.25
CA ILE A 538 33.01 8.42 32.91
C ILE A 538 33.37 8.54 34.39
N ARG A 539 32.39 8.91 35.22
CA ARG A 539 32.43 8.66 36.67
C ARG A 539 31.57 7.44 36.98
#